data_AF-A0A354BS19-F1
#
_entry.id   AF-A0A354BS19-F1
#
_cell.length_a   1.000
_cell.length_b   1.000
_cell.length_c   1.000
_cell.angle_alpha   90.00
_cell.angle_beta   90.00
_cell.angle_gamma   90.00
#
_symmetry.space_group_name_H-M   'P 1'
#
loop_
_entity.id
_entity.type
_entity.pdbx_description
1 polymer ?
#
loop_
_entity_poly.entity_id
_entity_poly.type
_entity_poly.pdbx_seq_one_letter_code
_entity_poly.pdbx_strand_id
1 'polypeptide(L)'
;MRGLITFISFLFAAGCADSGSSLSGMNKLQFTIRQERDIYRRSDYGEPPQFAIWLESKTTGEVKTVFVTYRTGTGDFEGKAECPVSLPAWVGAFRKETGRNDIPSIRKPSDMAITGATPKVPDFTTQVFVPAGSQFNYYVEVNVSSDYTPEFSYLFSDGAIDYQGNGQPSIIYRGEITASAGEISTPRLIGRTEQLYFSTEINPSLEGIQNAKDVFSKIRVTCIKGEKVN
;
A
#
# COMPACT_ATOMS: atom_id res chain seq x y z
N MET A 1 40.44 58.42 -22.21
CA MET A 1 39.60 57.71 -21.22
C MET A 1 38.51 56.93 -21.96
N ARG A 2 38.74 55.65 -22.22
CA ARG A 2 37.72 54.69 -22.69
C ARG A 2 37.95 53.42 -21.86
N GLY A 3 37.02 53.14 -20.94
CA GLY A 3 37.09 52.02 -20.02
C GLY A 3 36.72 50.72 -20.72
N LEU A 4 37.56 49.71 -20.56
CA LEU A 4 37.33 48.34 -20.98
C LEU A 4 36.72 47.59 -19.79
N ILE A 5 35.46 47.20 -19.88
CA ILE A 5 34.78 46.38 -18.86
C ILE A 5 34.97 44.92 -19.27
N THR A 6 35.81 44.20 -18.53
CA THR A 6 36.00 42.74 -18.69
C THR A 6 34.94 42.02 -17.88
N PHE A 7 34.02 41.31 -18.54
CA PHE A 7 33.11 40.38 -17.89
C PHE A 7 33.85 39.07 -17.56
N ILE A 8 34.04 38.79 -16.27
CA ILE A 8 34.52 37.49 -15.79
C ILE A 8 33.29 36.60 -15.57
N SER A 9 33.09 35.64 -16.46
CA SER A 9 32.10 34.58 -16.27
C SER A 9 32.64 33.55 -15.27
N PHE A 10 32.12 33.57 -14.04
CA PHE A 10 32.31 32.48 -13.09
C PHE A 10 31.42 31.29 -13.47
N LEU A 11 32.03 30.27 -14.07
CA LEU A 11 31.44 28.93 -14.17
C LEU A 11 31.51 28.27 -12.79
N PHE A 12 30.40 28.29 -12.06
CA PHE A 12 30.21 27.40 -10.91
C PHE A 12 29.91 25.99 -11.43
N ALA A 13 30.94 25.14 -11.45
CA ALA A 13 30.74 23.70 -11.51
C ALA A 13 30.23 23.24 -10.13
N ALA A 14 28.90 23.21 -9.97
CA ALA A 14 28.28 22.49 -8.87
C ALA A 14 28.47 20.99 -9.14
N GLY A 15 29.45 20.38 -8.48
CA GLY A 15 29.61 18.94 -8.44
C GLY A 15 28.39 18.32 -7.77
N CYS A 16 27.57 17.60 -8.53
CA CYS A 16 26.61 16.66 -7.97
C CYS A 16 27.41 15.57 -7.24
N ALA A 17 27.47 15.64 -5.92
CA ALA A 17 27.87 14.51 -5.10
C ALA A 17 26.76 13.45 -5.24
N ASP A 18 27.05 12.45 -6.06
CA ASP A 18 26.23 11.26 -6.22
C ASP A 18 26.30 10.47 -4.89
N SER A 19 25.36 10.71 -3.99
CA SER A 19 25.23 9.94 -2.75
C SER A 19 24.61 8.58 -3.09
N GLY A 20 25.34 7.74 -3.82
CA GLY A 20 24.99 6.36 -4.03
C GLY A 20 25.01 5.63 -2.69
N SER A 21 23.84 5.47 -2.05
CA SER A 21 23.73 4.65 -0.85
C SER A 21 24.12 3.21 -1.21
N SER A 22 25.25 2.74 -0.72
CA SER A 22 25.67 1.35 -0.90
C SER A 22 24.59 0.41 -0.35
N LEU A 23 24.02 -0.44 -1.21
CA LEU A 23 23.09 -1.51 -0.81
C LEU A 23 23.79 -2.66 -0.06
N SER A 24 25.09 -2.50 0.26
CA SER A 24 25.84 -3.45 1.07
C SER A 24 25.20 -3.59 2.46
N GLY A 25 24.80 -4.82 2.82
CA GLY A 25 24.14 -5.10 4.09
C GLY A 25 22.61 -4.99 4.06
N MET A 26 22.02 -4.70 2.90
CA MET A 26 20.57 -4.77 2.70
C MET A 26 20.17 -6.14 2.15
N ASN A 27 19.01 -6.62 2.58
CA ASN A 27 18.27 -7.69 1.92
C ASN A 27 16.99 -7.12 1.29
N LYS A 28 16.39 -7.88 0.39
CA LYS A 28 15.18 -7.51 -0.31
C LYS A 28 14.03 -8.37 0.17
N LEU A 29 12.95 -7.76 0.66
CA LEU A 29 11.70 -8.48 0.87
C LEU A 29 10.88 -8.41 -0.42
N GLN A 30 10.59 -9.57 -1.01
CA GLN A 30 9.72 -9.70 -2.17
C GLN A 30 8.36 -10.22 -1.74
N PHE A 31 7.33 -9.43 -1.95
CA PHE A 31 5.93 -9.83 -1.81
C PHE A 31 5.47 -10.39 -3.15
N THR A 32 5.05 -11.63 -3.19
CA THR A 32 4.47 -12.30 -4.35
C THR A 32 3.00 -12.56 -4.05
N ILE A 33 2.12 -11.98 -4.85
CA ILE A 33 0.67 -12.05 -4.65
C ILE A 33 0.04 -12.68 -5.88
N ARG A 34 -0.89 -13.61 -5.64
CA ARG A 34 -1.81 -14.12 -6.65
C ARG A 34 -3.19 -13.52 -6.38
N GLN A 35 -3.75 -12.87 -7.39
CA GLN A 35 -5.11 -12.33 -7.38
C GLN A 35 -6.06 -13.13 -8.27
N GLU A 36 -7.27 -13.38 -7.78
CA GLU A 36 -8.31 -14.11 -8.50
C GLU A 36 -9.25 -13.13 -9.21
N ARG A 37 -8.98 -12.92 -10.50
CA ARG A 37 -9.68 -11.96 -11.36
C ARG A 37 -11.19 -12.15 -11.43
N ASP A 38 -11.64 -13.39 -11.32
CA ASP A 38 -13.06 -13.73 -11.38
C ASP A 38 -13.81 -13.35 -10.09
N ILE A 39 -13.11 -13.12 -8.98
CA ILE A 39 -13.74 -12.69 -7.74
C ILE A 39 -14.11 -11.21 -7.84
N TYR A 40 -13.15 -10.32 -8.12
CA TYR A 40 -13.44 -8.88 -8.20
C TYR A 40 -14.30 -8.52 -9.41
N ARG A 41 -14.26 -9.31 -10.49
CA ARG A 41 -15.15 -9.11 -11.64
C ARG A 41 -16.64 -9.27 -11.34
N ARG A 42 -16.96 -9.97 -10.25
CA ARG A 42 -18.34 -10.21 -9.82
C ARG A 42 -18.88 -9.10 -8.93
N SER A 43 -18.04 -8.16 -8.51
CA SER A 43 -18.52 -6.93 -7.85
C SER A 43 -19.25 -6.05 -8.86
N ASP A 44 -20.10 -5.14 -8.40
CA ASP A 44 -20.91 -4.31 -9.30
C ASP A 44 -20.04 -3.41 -10.19
N TYR A 45 -18.84 -3.03 -9.73
CA TYR A 45 -17.91 -2.22 -10.51
C TYR A 45 -16.97 -3.07 -11.37
N GLY A 46 -16.70 -4.33 -10.99
CA GLY A 46 -15.86 -5.24 -11.75
C GLY A 46 -14.39 -4.81 -11.87
N GLU A 47 -13.96 -3.84 -11.06
CA GLU A 47 -12.63 -3.24 -11.12
C GLU A 47 -11.60 -4.02 -10.28
N PRO A 48 -10.31 -4.03 -10.69
CA PRO A 48 -9.24 -4.56 -9.86
C PRO A 48 -9.20 -3.91 -8.46
N PRO A 49 -8.82 -4.67 -7.42
CA PRO A 49 -8.89 -4.19 -6.04
C PRO A 49 -7.92 -3.04 -5.78
N GLN A 50 -8.25 -2.19 -4.80
CA GLN A 50 -7.26 -1.32 -4.17
C GLN A 50 -6.51 -2.14 -3.11
N PHE A 51 -5.21 -1.90 -2.94
CA PHE A 51 -4.45 -2.55 -1.87
C PHE A 51 -3.20 -1.75 -1.45
N ALA A 52 -2.74 -2.02 -0.24
CA ALA A 52 -1.51 -1.47 0.30
C ALA A 52 -0.71 -2.54 1.03
N ILE A 53 0.60 -2.33 1.08
CA ILE A 53 1.57 -3.17 1.77
C ILE A 53 2.46 -2.26 2.59
N TRP A 54 2.64 -2.56 3.87
CA TRP A 54 3.56 -1.83 4.74
C TRP A 54 4.27 -2.76 5.73
N LEU A 55 5.39 -2.27 6.23
CA LEU A 55 6.19 -2.89 7.26
C LEU A 55 6.07 -2.08 8.55
N GLU A 56 6.15 -2.79 9.68
CA GLU A 56 6.36 -2.21 10.99
C GLU A 56 7.53 -2.93 11.66
N SER A 57 8.59 -2.20 11.97
CA SER A 57 9.78 -2.72 12.65
C SER A 57 9.42 -3.25 14.03
N LYS A 58 9.76 -4.52 14.32
CA LYS A 58 9.55 -5.10 15.66
C LYS A 58 10.48 -4.50 16.72
N THR A 59 11.55 -3.84 16.29
CA THR A 59 12.54 -3.22 17.20
C THR A 59 12.23 -1.75 17.48
N THR A 60 11.87 -0.98 16.46
CA THR A 60 11.69 0.48 16.56
C THR A 60 10.23 0.92 16.51
N GLY A 61 9.32 0.05 16.08
CA GLY A 61 7.92 0.43 15.80
C GLY A 61 7.76 1.34 14.59
N GLU A 62 8.83 1.63 13.86
CA GLU A 62 8.83 2.46 12.65
C GLU A 62 8.01 1.80 11.54
N VAL A 63 7.18 2.59 10.88
CA VAL A 63 6.33 2.15 9.77
C VAL A 63 6.95 2.59 8.46
N LYS A 64 6.94 1.70 7.47
CA LYS A 64 7.38 1.99 6.10
C LYS A 64 6.37 1.43 5.10
N THR A 65 5.77 2.28 4.29
CA THR A 65 4.93 1.83 3.18
C THR A 65 5.82 1.23 2.09
N VAL A 66 5.44 0.04 1.61
CA VAL A 66 6.10 -0.67 0.52
C VAL A 66 5.41 -0.37 -0.80
N PHE A 67 4.08 -0.38 -0.78
CA PHE A 67 3.25 -0.17 -1.95
C PHE A 67 1.86 0.31 -1.55
N VAL A 68 1.27 1.18 -2.36
CA VAL A 68 -0.15 1.51 -2.34
C VAL A 68 -0.66 1.68 -3.78
N THR A 69 -1.89 1.25 -4.05
CA THR A 69 -2.52 1.46 -5.36
C THR A 69 -2.78 2.94 -5.62
N TYR A 70 -2.68 3.32 -6.90
CA TYR A 70 -2.70 4.72 -7.36
C TYR A 70 -3.87 5.53 -6.82
N ARG A 71 -5.11 5.02 -6.93
CA ARG A 71 -6.30 5.80 -6.54
C ARG A 71 -6.28 6.13 -5.05
N THR A 72 -5.94 5.16 -4.18
CA THR A 72 -5.81 5.42 -2.75
C THR A 72 -4.60 6.29 -2.41
N GLY A 73 -3.46 6.07 -3.05
CA GLY A 73 -2.25 6.87 -2.83
C GLY A 73 -2.36 8.31 -3.31
N THR A 74 -3.20 8.59 -4.31
CA THR A 74 -3.34 9.94 -4.88
C THR A 74 -4.68 10.59 -4.61
N GLY A 75 -5.65 9.87 -4.07
CA GLY A 75 -7.04 10.32 -3.96
C GLY A 75 -7.73 10.55 -5.32
N ASP A 76 -7.14 10.11 -6.44
CA ASP A 76 -7.72 10.23 -7.77
C ASP A 76 -8.73 9.09 -8.02
N PHE A 77 -9.93 9.25 -7.44
CA PHE A 77 -11.04 8.32 -7.60
C PHE A 77 -11.98 8.78 -8.72
N GLU A 78 -12.43 7.83 -9.53
CA GLU A 78 -13.36 8.13 -10.62
C GLU A 78 -14.73 8.55 -10.06
N GLY A 79 -15.18 9.75 -10.43
CA GLY A 79 -16.50 10.27 -10.04
C GLY A 79 -16.65 10.64 -8.56
N LYS A 80 -15.58 10.61 -7.75
CA LYS A 80 -15.61 11.00 -6.32
C LYS A 80 -14.37 11.80 -5.94
N ALA A 81 -14.55 12.80 -5.08
CA ALA A 81 -13.43 13.61 -4.59
C ALA A 81 -12.51 12.83 -3.65
N GLU A 82 -13.07 11.90 -2.86
CA GLU A 82 -12.36 11.05 -1.91
C GLU A 82 -13.11 9.71 -1.75
N CYS A 83 -12.39 8.64 -1.40
CA CYS A 83 -12.95 7.36 -0.99
C CYS A 83 -12.24 6.87 0.30
N PRO A 84 -12.60 7.44 1.46
CA PRO A 84 -11.87 7.23 2.71
C PRO A 84 -11.95 5.79 3.22
N VAL A 85 -12.95 5.02 2.79
CA VAL A 85 -13.15 3.62 3.18
C VAL A 85 -12.36 2.61 2.32
N SER A 86 -11.59 3.10 1.35
CA SER A 86 -10.84 2.25 0.41
C SER A 86 -9.75 1.43 1.11
N LEU A 87 -8.80 2.08 1.81
CA LEU A 87 -7.71 1.42 2.55
C LEU A 87 -7.42 2.16 3.88
N PRO A 88 -8.39 2.26 4.81
CA PRO A 88 -8.26 3.14 5.95
C PRO A 88 -7.26 2.63 7.00
N ALA A 89 -6.98 1.32 7.09
CA ALA A 89 -5.94 0.83 8.00
C ALA A 89 -4.54 1.30 7.55
N TRP A 90 -4.27 1.25 6.25
CA TRP A 90 -3.06 1.80 5.65
C TRP A 90 -2.99 3.32 5.83
N VAL A 91 -4.10 4.06 5.73
CA VAL A 91 -4.08 5.50 6.05
C VAL A 91 -3.57 5.72 7.48
N GLY A 92 -3.95 4.89 8.45
CA GLY A 92 -3.38 4.91 9.80
C GLY A 92 -1.86 4.70 9.81
N ALA A 93 -1.38 3.69 9.08
CA ALA A 93 0.05 3.39 8.92
C ALA A 93 0.81 4.55 8.26
N PHE A 94 0.26 5.11 7.18
CA PHE A 94 0.80 6.24 6.43
C PHE A 94 0.93 7.50 7.29
N ARG A 95 -0.06 7.78 8.14
CA ARG A 95 0.00 8.89 9.11
C ARG A 95 1.12 8.70 10.13
N LYS A 96 1.30 7.47 10.63
CA LYS A 96 2.40 7.11 11.54
C LYS A 96 3.78 7.23 10.87
N GLU A 97 3.89 6.83 9.61
CA GLU A 97 5.14 6.94 8.83
C GLU A 97 5.52 8.39 8.52
N THR A 98 4.56 9.20 8.08
CA THR A 98 4.85 10.53 7.51
C THR A 98 4.62 11.69 8.48
N GLY A 99 3.98 11.45 9.62
CA GLY A 99 3.51 12.50 10.54
C GLY A 99 2.34 13.33 10.00
N ARG A 100 1.77 12.94 8.85
CA ARG A 100 0.57 13.57 8.29
C ARG A 100 -0.66 13.17 9.10
N ASN A 101 -1.68 14.03 9.12
CA ASN A 101 -2.99 13.76 9.73
C ASN A 101 -4.13 13.69 8.70
N ASP A 102 -3.82 13.92 7.42
CA ASP A 102 -4.78 13.91 6.31
C ASP A 102 -4.85 12.54 5.63
N ILE A 103 -5.79 12.41 4.68
CA ILE A 103 -5.86 11.29 3.72
C ILE A 103 -5.17 11.79 2.44
N PRO A 104 -4.40 10.95 1.72
CA PRO A 104 -3.86 11.34 0.43
C PRO A 104 -4.96 11.84 -0.53
N SER A 105 -4.67 12.92 -1.24
CA SER A 105 -5.60 13.59 -2.14
C SER A 105 -4.87 14.11 -3.38
N ILE A 106 -5.61 14.48 -4.43
CA ILE A 106 -5.00 14.94 -5.70
C ILE A 106 -4.05 16.12 -5.47
N ARG A 107 -4.37 16.99 -4.50
CA ARG A 107 -3.55 18.14 -4.13
C ARG A 107 -2.34 17.78 -3.27
N LYS A 108 -2.40 16.66 -2.56
CA LYS A 108 -1.38 16.22 -1.62
C LYS A 108 -1.32 14.69 -1.62
N PRO A 109 -0.78 14.06 -2.68
CA PRO A 109 -0.72 12.60 -2.79
C PRO A 109 0.29 12.00 -1.79
N SER A 110 0.33 10.68 -1.68
CA SER A 110 1.48 9.96 -1.12
C SER A 110 2.67 10.03 -2.08
N ASP A 111 3.84 9.58 -1.61
CA ASP A 111 5.03 9.53 -2.44
C ASP A 111 4.79 8.63 -3.68
N MET A 112 5.18 9.11 -4.85
CA MET A 112 5.06 8.37 -6.11
C MET A 112 5.98 7.15 -6.14
N ALA A 113 7.05 7.11 -5.34
CA ALA A 113 7.96 5.97 -5.25
C ALA A 113 7.28 4.70 -4.68
N ILE A 114 6.22 4.86 -3.89
CA ILE A 114 5.45 3.76 -3.28
C ILE A 114 4.07 3.59 -3.93
N THR A 115 3.71 4.46 -4.88
CA THR A 115 2.38 4.49 -5.50
C THR A 115 2.43 3.88 -6.89
N GLY A 116 1.57 2.92 -7.19
CA GLY A 116 1.58 2.25 -8.50
C GLY A 116 0.21 1.85 -9.03
N ALA A 117 0.14 1.57 -10.32
CA ALA A 117 -1.08 1.04 -10.94
C ALA A 117 -1.44 -0.31 -10.32
N THR A 118 -2.75 -0.55 -10.11
CA THR A 118 -3.21 -1.88 -9.69
C THR A 118 -2.84 -2.91 -10.76
N PRO A 119 -2.08 -3.96 -10.43
CA PRO A 119 -1.77 -5.03 -11.37
C PRO A 119 -3.05 -5.67 -11.89
N LYS A 120 -3.12 -5.93 -13.20
CA LYS A 120 -4.26 -6.62 -13.86
C LYS A 120 -3.97 -8.08 -14.21
N VAL A 121 -2.78 -8.56 -13.86
CA VAL A 121 -2.29 -9.92 -14.09
C VAL A 121 -2.53 -10.80 -12.86
N PRO A 122 -2.70 -12.13 -13.01
CA PRO A 122 -2.96 -13.01 -11.87
C PRO A 122 -1.85 -12.99 -10.82
N ASP A 123 -0.59 -13.04 -11.24
CA ASP A 123 0.56 -13.07 -10.33
C ASP A 123 1.40 -11.81 -10.50
N PHE A 124 1.72 -11.13 -9.40
CA PHE A 124 2.56 -9.94 -9.40
C PHE A 124 3.47 -9.88 -8.17
N THR A 125 4.49 -9.03 -8.25
CA THR A 125 5.47 -8.85 -7.17
C THR A 125 5.72 -7.38 -6.85
N THR A 126 5.89 -7.07 -5.58
CA THR A 126 6.51 -5.81 -5.12
C THR A 126 7.71 -6.11 -4.22
N GLN A 127 8.66 -5.18 -4.16
CA GLN A 127 9.94 -5.38 -3.50
C GLN A 127 10.34 -4.15 -2.70
N VAL A 128 10.99 -4.38 -1.55
CA VAL A 128 11.58 -3.32 -0.73
C VAL A 128 12.93 -3.78 -0.18
N PHE A 129 13.91 -2.87 -0.16
CA PHE A 129 15.17 -3.09 0.53
C PHE A 129 15.04 -2.76 2.02
N VAL A 130 15.58 -3.65 2.85
CA VAL A 130 15.61 -3.54 4.32
C VAL A 130 16.96 -4.02 4.85
N PRO A 131 17.43 -3.54 6.02
CA PRO A 131 18.66 -4.03 6.62
C PRO A 131 18.63 -5.55 6.85
N ALA A 132 19.71 -6.26 6.53
CA ALA A 132 19.79 -7.69 6.79
C ALA A 132 19.62 -7.99 8.29
N GLY A 133 18.86 -9.04 8.61
CA GLY A 133 18.57 -9.47 9.99
C GLY A 133 17.50 -8.65 10.73
N SER A 134 17.00 -7.54 10.15
CA SER A 134 15.88 -6.80 10.73
C SER A 134 14.59 -7.62 10.77
N GLN A 135 13.72 -7.35 11.75
CA GLN A 135 12.49 -8.11 11.98
C GLN A 135 11.26 -7.21 11.82
N PHE A 136 10.26 -7.70 11.09
CA PHE A 136 9.05 -6.92 10.78
C PHE A 136 7.77 -7.69 11.07
N ASN A 137 6.77 -6.96 11.54
CA ASN A 137 5.39 -7.25 11.18
C ASN A 137 5.16 -6.66 9.80
N TYR A 138 4.59 -7.42 8.88
CA TYR A 138 4.15 -6.89 7.59
C TYR A 138 2.65 -7.06 7.45
N TYR A 139 2.05 -6.15 6.69
CA TYR A 139 0.62 -6.10 6.51
C TYR A 139 0.28 -5.95 5.03
N VAL A 140 -0.86 -6.52 4.65
CA VAL A 140 -1.47 -6.34 3.33
C VAL A 140 -2.94 -6.04 3.56
N GLU A 141 -3.39 -4.85 3.18
CA GLU A 141 -4.79 -4.47 3.17
C GLU A 141 -5.31 -4.49 1.74
N VAL A 142 -6.48 -5.07 1.50
CA VAL A 142 -7.09 -5.17 0.17
C VAL A 142 -8.58 -4.86 0.25
N ASN A 143 -9.07 -4.14 -0.75
CA ASN A 143 -10.46 -3.76 -0.89
C ASN A 143 -10.95 -3.94 -2.33
N VAL A 144 -12.12 -4.55 -2.49
CA VAL A 144 -12.84 -4.64 -3.75
C VAL A 144 -14.02 -3.69 -3.65
N SER A 145 -14.05 -2.67 -4.50
CA SER A 145 -15.16 -1.72 -4.49
C SER A 145 -16.45 -2.37 -5.01
N SER A 146 -17.56 -1.99 -4.38
CA SER A 146 -18.92 -2.48 -4.62
C SER A 146 -19.06 -4.00 -4.57
N ASP A 147 -18.32 -4.66 -3.67
CA ASP A 147 -18.43 -6.10 -3.40
C ASP A 147 -19.58 -6.40 -2.44
N TYR A 148 -20.80 -6.08 -2.88
CA TYR A 148 -22.00 -6.15 -2.05
C TYR A 148 -22.42 -7.59 -1.75
N THR A 149 -22.91 -7.79 -0.53
CA THR A 149 -23.50 -9.04 -0.04
C THR A 149 -24.75 -8.70 0.78
N PRO A 150 -25.60 -9.67 1.15
CA PRO A 150 -26.71 -9.39 2.06
C PRO A 150 -26.27 -8.70 3.35
N GLU A 151 -25.13 -9.11 3.94
CA GLU A 151 -24.58 -8.51 5.16
C GLU A 151 -23.96 -7.13 4.93
N PHE A 152 -23.36 -6.90 3.77
CA PHE A 152 -22.78 -5.62 3.36
C PHE A 152 -23.51 -5.09 2.13
N SER A 153 -24.75 -4.63 2.34
CA SER A 153 -25.67 -4.23 1.28
C SER A 153 -25.42 -2.81 0.77
N TYR A 154 -25.84 -2.54 -0.46
CA TYR A 154 -25.90 -1.17 -1.00
C TYR A 154 -27.02 -0.35 -0.35
N LEU A 155 -28.19 -0.95 -0.13
CA LEU A 155 -29.38 -0.33 0.44
C LEU A 155 -29.79 -1.06 1.72
N PHE A 156 -29.85 -0.33 2.82
CA PHE A 156 -30.23 -0.85 4.13
C PHE A 156 -31.75 -0.80 4.34
N SER A 157 -32.25 -1.55 5.33
CA SER A 157 -33.69 -1.65 5.61
C SER A 157 -34.35 -0.34 6.05
N ASP A 158 -33.57 0.59 6.59
CA ASP A 158 -34.01 1.93 6.97
C ASP A 158 -33.95 2.95 5.81
N GLY A 159 -33.53 2.50 4.62
CA GLY A 159 -33.38 3.33 3.42
C GLY A 159 -32.03 4.03 3.30
N ALA A 160 -31.09 3.85 4.26
CA ALA A 160 -29.72 4.33 4.10
C ALA A 160 -29.03 3.61 2.94
N ILE A 161 -28.04 4.26 2.32
CA ILE A 161 -27.24 3.65 1.24
C ILE A 161 -25.74 3.75 1.51
N ASP A 162 -24.99 2.81 0.95
CA ASP A 162 -23.53 2.88 0.87
C ASP A 162 -23.10 3.90 -0.20
N TYR A 163 -23.11 5.18 0.18
CA TYR A 163 -22.64 6.28 -0.66
C TYR A 163 -21.16 6.16 -1.07
N GLN A 164 -20.36 5.42 -0.31
CA GLN A 164 -18.94 5.24 -0.61
C GLN A 164 -18.71 4.20 -1.71
N GLY A 165 -19.66 3.28 -1.92
CA GLY A 165 -19.50 2.23 -2.93
C GLY A 165 -18.55 1.14 -2.46
N ASN A 166 -18.55 0.81 -1.17
CA ASN A 166 -17.58 -0.11 -0.60
C ASN A 166 -18.02 -1.56 -0.80
N GLY A 167 -19.23 -1.89 -0.34
CA GLY A 167 -19.64 -3.29 -0.16
C GLY A 167 -18.91 -3.92 1.03
N GLN A 168 -18.37 -5.13 0.88
CA GLN A 168 -17.51 -5.72 1.89
C GLN A 168 -16.33 -4.78 2.22
N PRO A 169 -16.09 -4.46 3.50
CA PRO A 169 -14.99 -3.58 3.88
C PRO A 169 -13.64 -4.20 3.54
N SER A 170 -12.61 -3.36 3.50
CA SER A 170 -11.24 -3.83 3.31
C SER A 170 -10.86 -4.88 4.37
N ILE A 171 -10.06 -5.85 3.95
CA ILE A 171 -9.56 -6.92 4.82
C ILE A 171 -8.04 -6.82 4.96
N ILE A 172 -7.53 -7.24 6.12
CA ILE A 172 -6.13 -7.04 6.49
C ILE A 172 -5.49 -8.37 6.82
N TYR A 173 -4.41 -8.69 6.11
CA TYR A 173 -3.52 -9.79 6.41
C TYR A 173 -2.32 -9.27 7.19
N ARG A 174 -1.85 -10.03 8.18
CA ARG A 174 -0.61 -9.76 8.92
C ARG A 174 0.27 -11.00 8.94
N GLY A 175 1.55 -10.81 8.70
CA GLY A 175 2.57 -11.83 8.93
C GLY A 175 3.80 -11.25 9.61
N GLU A 176 4.74 -12.13 9.92
CA GLU A 176 6.02 -11.77 10.53
C GLU A 176 7.15 -12.32 9.66
N ILE A 177 8.23 -11.57 9.51
CA ILE A 177 9.39 -12.01 8.74
C ILE A 177 10.67 -11.42 9.33
N THR A 178 11.73 -12.23 9.38
CA THR A 178 13.10 -11.75 9.58
C THR A 178 13.76 -11.59 8.21
N ALA A 179 14.45 -10.48 7.99
CA ALA A 179 15.20 -10.21 6.77
C ALA A 179 16.50 -11.05 6.69
N SER A 180 16.37 -12.37 6.83
CA SER A 180 17.41 -13.39 6.65
C SER A 180 17.24 -14.03 5.27
N ALA A 181 18.28 -14.07 4.44
CA ALA A 181 18.15 -14.57 3.08
C ALA A 181 17.61 -16.01 3.05
N GLY A 182 16.62 -16.28 2.22
CA GLY A 182 15.91 -17.56 2.13
C GLY A 182 14.71 -17.68 3.06
N GLU A 183 14.50 -16.75 4.00
CA GLU A 183 13.31 -16.73 4.85
C GLU A 183 12.04 -16.56 4.01
N ILE A 184 11.01 -17.35 4.32
CA ILE A 184 9.71 -17.31 3.65
C ILE A 184 8.62 -17.17 4.71
N SER A 185 7.66 -16.29 4.45
CA SER A 185 6.50 -16.07 5.32
C SER A 185 5.21 -15.97 4.51
N THR A 186 4.11 -16.43 5.09
CA THR A 186 2.75 -16.27 4.56
C THR A 186 1.89 -15.67 5.67
N PRO A 187 1.17 -14.56 5.40
CA PRO A 187 0.39 -13.90 6.44
C PRO A 187 -0.91 -14.65 6.72
N ARG A 188 -1.53 -14.33 7.85
CA ARG A 188 -2.90 -14.72 8.16
C ARG A 188 -3.83 -13.53 8.04
N LEU A 189 -5.07 -13.76 7.64
CA LEU A 189 -6.14 -12.77 7.72
C LEU A 189 -6.40 -12.44 9.20
N ILE A 190 -6.34 -11.17 9.59
CA ILE A 190 -6.47 -10.73 10.99
C ILE A 190 -7.71 -9.89 11.28
N GLY A 191 -8.41 -9.42 10.25
CA GLY A 191 -9.60 -8.60 10.46
C GLY A 191 -10.02 -7.81 9.22
N ARG A 192 -10.94 -6.88 9.46
CA ARG A 192 -11.53 -5.98 8.47
C ARG A 192 -11.65 -4.56 9.01
N THR A 193 -11.88 -3.61 8.13
CA THR A 193 -12.26 -2.24 8.49
C THR A 193 -13.78 -2.07 8.51
N GLU A 194 -14.23 -0.83 8.65
CA GLU A 194 -15.64 -0.45 8.60
C GLU A 194 -16.12 -0.26 7.15
N GLN A 195 -17.39 -0.60 6.90
CA GLN A 195 -17.99 -0.48 5.56
C GLN A 195 -18.26 0.99 5.22
N LEU A 196 -18.92 1.72 6.12
CA LEU A 196 -19.61 2.98 5.78
C LEU A 196 -18.84 4.24 6.16
N TYR A 197 -17.89 4.14 7.08
CA TYR A 197 -17.17 5.30 7.61
C TYR A 197 -15.68 5.01 7.78
N PHE A 198 -14.91 6.08 7.78
CA PHE A 198 -13.47 6.01 7.99
C PHE A 198 -13.16 5.55 9.41
N SER A 199 -12.46 4.43 9.54
CA SER A 199 -11.82 3.99 10.77
C SER A 199 -10.51 3.30 10.45
N THR A 200 -9.43 3.69 11.14
CA THR A 200 -8.12 3.03 11.02
C THR A 200 -8.03 1.76 11.88
N GLU A 201 -9.07 1.45 12.65
CA GLU A 201 -9.09 0.29 13.53
C GLU A 201 -9.30 -1.00 12.73
N ILE A 202 -8.60 -2.06 13.13
CA ILE A 202 -8.75 -3.39 12.57
C ILE A 202 -9.70 -4.18 13.47
N ASN A 203 -10.92 -4.41 13.00
CA ASN A 203 -11.88 -5.26 13.68
C ASN A 203 -11.51 -6.73 13.43
N PRO A 204 -11.22 -7.54 14.47
CA PRO A 204 -10.82 -8.93 14.29
C PRO A 204 -11.97 -9.84 13.81
N SER A 205 -13.22 -9.38 13.93
CA SER A 205 -14.38 -10.12 13.43
C SER A 205 -14.43 -10.09 11.90
N LEU A 206 -14.46 -11.29 11.31
CA LEU A 206 -14.69 -11.49 9.88
C LEU A 206 -16.16 -11.83 9.56
N GLU A 207 -17.06 -11.59 10.51
CA GLU A 207 -18.48 -11.80 10.32
C GLU A 207 -18.99 -11.01 9.10
N GLY A 208 -19.79 -11.68 8.27
CA GLY A 208 -20.30 -11.18 7.00
C GLY A 208 -19.30 -11.22 5.83
N ILE A 209 -17.99 -11.38 6.07
CA ILE A 209 -17.00 -11.42 4.98
C ILE A 209 -17.15 -12.76 4.22
N GLN A 210 -17.51 -12.65 2.94
CA GLN A 210 -17.72 -13.76 2.03
C GLN A 210 -16.51 -13.93 1.10
N ASN A 211 -16.61 -13.45 -0.13
CA ASN A 211 -15.65 -13.64 -1.23
C ASN A 211 -14.44 -12.70 -1.18
N ALA A 212 -14.47 -11.61 -0.42
CA ALA A 212 -13.34 -10.66 -0.37
C ALA A 212 -12.01 -11.35 0.04
N LYS A 213 -12.08 -12.35 0.93
CA LYS A 213 -10.92 -13.14 1.40
C LYS A 213 -10.26 -14.01 0.32
N ASP A 214 -10.96 -14.25 -0.78
CA ASP A 214 -10.52 -15.10 -1.88
C ASP A 214 -9.89 -14.28 -3.02
N VAL A 215 -9.97 -12.94 -2.96
CA VAL A 215 -9.36 -12.06 -3.98
C VAL A 215 -7.87 -12.25 -4.05
N PHE A 216 -7.18 -12.29 -2.91
CA PHE A 216 -5.77 -12.66 -2.84
C PHE A 216 -5.66 -14.11 -2.37
N SER A 217 -5.73 -15.04 -3.32
CA SER A 217 -5.64 -16.49 -3.04
C SER A 217 -4.26 -16.92 -2.54
N LYS A 218 -3.23 -16.10 -2.77
CA LYS A 218 -1.89 -16.34 -2.24
C LYS A 218 -1.18 -15.03 -1.95
N ILE A 219 -0.60 -14.94 -0.75
CA ILE A 219 0.38 -13.93 -0.38
C ILE A 219 1.61 -14.65 0.17
N ARG A 220 2.77 -14.40 -0.43
CA ARG A 220 4.05 -14.97 0.02
C ARG A 220 5.08 -13.86 0.08
N VAL A 221 5.78 -13.76 1.21
CA VAL A 221 6.94 -12.89 1.37
C VAL A 221 8.20 -13.75 1.38
N THR A 222 9.20 -13.38 0.59
CA THR A 222 10.49 -14.05 0.56
C THR A 222 11.60 -13.03 0.75
N CYS A 223 12.52 -13.32 1.66
CA CYS A 223 13.72 -12.52 1.83
C CYS A 223 14.80 -13.01 0.86
N ILE A 224 15.20 -12.13 -0.05
CA ILE A 224 16.23 -12.37 -1.07
C ILE A 224 17.48 -11.60 -0.65
N LYS A 225 18.65 -12.22 -0.79
CA LYS A 225 19.93 -11.56 -0.50
C LYS A 225 20.09 -10.33 -1.41
N GLY A 226 20.45 -9.18 -0.83
CA GLY A 226 20.84 -8.03 -1.65
C GLY A 226 22.20 -8.30 -2.31
N GLU A 227 22.28 -8.11 -3.62
CA GLU A 227 23.55 -8.22 -4.34
C GLU A 227 24.37 -6.93 -4.14
N LYS A 228 25.69 -7.08 -4.04
CA LYS A 228 26.59 -5.94 -4.18
C LYS A 228 26.59 -5.54 -5.65
N VAL A 229 26.17 -4.32 -5.95
CA VAL A 229 26.48 -3.72 -7.25
C VAL A 229 27.98 -3.44 -7.22
N ASN A 230 28.75 -4.20 -8.00
CA ASN A 230 30.17 -3.95 -8.24
C ASN A 230 30.34 -2.80 -9.23
#